data_AF-A0A359HN37-F1
#
_entry.id   AF-A0A359HN37-F1
#
_cell.length_a   1.000
_cell.length_b   1.000
_cell.length_c   1.000
_cell.angle_alpha   90.00
_cell.angle_beta   90.00
_cell.angle_gamma   90.00
#
_symmetry.space_group_name_H-M   'P 1'
#
loop_
_entity.id
_entity.type
_entity.pdbx_description
1 polymer ?
#
loop_
_entity_poly.entity_id
_entity_poly.type
_entity_poly.pdbx_seq_one_letter_code
_entity_poly.pdbx_strand_id
1 'polypeptide(L)'
;AQLLEKQNRERQQITRVIQTQAEEMALERDPEALLLFAVDPDFNSGVVGLAASRLTEKYYRPAIVGQRGDEFTRASCRSIAEFHITEALDQCADLLEHHGGHAAAAGFTVRNENLDELAARLTTLATEKLAQQDLQPTLHADVEIPLSQLGSTLLEYLDWMQPTGYGNHQASFVSRNLRPVRYRTVGKDNAHLKLSVSDGHVTFDAIAFRLGEWANQMPQRIDLLYRFEINEFNGQRTFQLNIRDIQASR
;
A
#
# COMPACT_ATOMS: atom_id res chain seq x y z
N ALA A 1 -13.87 -21.78 16.20
CA ALA A 1 -13.03 -21.79 14.99
C ALA A 1 -13.86 -21.61 13.71
N GLN A 2 -14.77 -22.54 13.38
CA GLN A 2 -15.56 -22.47 12.13
C GLN A 2 -16.46 -21.23 11.98
N LEU A 3 -17.07 -20.74 13.07
CA LEU A 3 -17.87 -19.51 13.06
C LEU A 3 -17.02 -18.26 12.77
N LEU A 4 -15.81 -18.19 13.34
CA LEU A 4 -14.86 -17.10 13.12
C LEU A 4 -14.30 -17.12 11.69
N GLU A 5 -14.04 -18.32 11.14
CA GLU A 5 -13.61 -18.46 9.75
C GLU A 5 -14.70 -18.01 8.76
N LYS A 6 -15.97 -18.35 9.05
CA LYS A 6 -17.11 -17.91 8.24
C LYS A 6 -17.27 -16.38 8.28
N GLN A 7 -17.27 -15.79 9.47
CA GLN A 7 -17.36 -14.33 9.65
C GLN A 7 -16.17 -13.59 9.01
N ASN A 8 -14.97 -14.16 9.05
CA ASN A 8 -13.80 -13.55 8.42
C ASN A 8 -13.88 -13.61 6.89
N ARG A 9 -14.39 -14.71 6.31
CA ARG A 9 -14.62 -14.81 4.86
C ARG A 9 -15.70 -13.84 4.38
N GLU A 10 -16.81 -13.74 5.09
CA GLU A 10 -17.90 -12.80 4.79
C GLU A 10 -17.38 -11.35 4.86
N ARG A 11 -16.64 -11.01 5.93
CA ARG A 11 -16.00 -9.69 6.05
C ARG A 11 -15.03 -9.41 4.91
N GLN A 12 -14.21 -10.38 4.50
CA GLN A 12 -13.28 -10.20 3.38
C GLN A 12 -14.00 -9.95 2.06
N GLN A 13 -15.13 -10.61 1.81
CA GLN A 13 -15.94 -10.38 0.61
C GLN A 13 -16.57 -8.99 0.61
N ILE A 14 -17.22 -8.61 1.71
CA ILE A 14 -17.80 -7.27 1.88
C ILE A 14 -16.73 -6.18 1.73
N THR A 15 -15.54 -6.40 2.32
CA THR A 15 -14.41 -5.48 2.22
C THR A 15 -13.97 -5.28 0.77
N ARG A 16 -13.91 -6.34 -0.03
CA ARG A 16 -13.52 -6.22 -1.45
C ARG A 16 -14.55 -5.44 -2.25
N VAL A 17 -15.84 -5.67 -2.03
CA VAL A 17 -16.91 -4.96 -2.75
C VAL A 17 -16.88 -3.46 -2.42
N ILE A 18 -16.85 -3.11 -1.12
CA ILE A 18 -16.75 -1.71 -0.69
C ILE A 18 -15.47 -1.05 -1.22
N GLN A 19 -14.35 -1.78 -1.22
CA GLN A 19 -13.09 -1.25 -1.76
C GLN A 19 -13.18 -0.91 -3.24
N THR A 20 -13.77 -1.79 -4.05
CA THR A 20 -13.96 -1.53 -5.48
C THR A 20 -14.90 -0.36 -5.72
N GLN A 21 -16.06 -0.35 -5.05
CA GLN A 21 -17.05 0.73 -5.21
C GLN A 21 -16.50 2.08 -4.74
N ALA A 22 -15.79 2.12 -3.61
CA ALA A 22 -15.16 3.35 -3.12
C ALA A 22 -14.09 3.87 -4.08
N GLU A 23 -13.34 2.98 -4.73
CA GLU A 23 -12.36 3.34 -5.75
C GLU A 23 -13.04 3.95 -6.98
N GLU A 24 -14.08 3.29 -7.50
CA GLU A 24 -14.84 3.77 -8.66
C GLU A 24 -15.45 5.15 -8.38
N MET A 25 -16.14 5.33 -7.25
CA MET A 25 -16.75 6.61 -6.88
C MET A 25 -15.73 7.73 -6.69
N ALA A 26 -14.58 7.43 -6.07
CA ALA A 26 -13.55 8.44 -5.84
C ALA A 26 -12.92 8.94 -7.14
N LEU A 27 -12.72 8.05 -8.12
CA LEU A 27 -12.07 8.38 -9.38
C LEU A 27 -13.02 8.89 -10.46
N GLU A 28 -14.30 8.48 -10.44
CA GLU A 28 -15.30 8.98 -11.39
C GLU A 28 -15.53 10.49 -11.20
N ARG A 29 -15.47 10.96 -9.95
CA ARG A 29 -15.62 12.38 -9.63
C ARG A 29 -14.49 13.23 -10.20
N ASP A 30 -13.25 12.83 -9.97
CA ASP A 30 -12.04 13.47 -10.49
C ASP A 30 -10.84 12.52 -10.34
N PRO A 31 -10.32 11.94 -11.45
CA PRO A 31 -9.17 11.04 -11.41
C PRO A 31 -7.88 11.69 -10.88
N GLU A 32 -7.76 13.01 -10.98
CA GLU A 32 -6.58 13.78 -10.56
C GLU A 32 -6.75 14.42 -9.18
N ALA A 33 -7.86 14.15 -8.49
CA ALA A 33 -8.08 14.67 -7.16
C ALA A 33 -6.95 14.27 -6.20
N LEU A 34 -6.39 15.26 -5.50
CA LEU A 34 -5.34 15.08 -4.49
C LEU A 34 -5.88 14.56 -3.15
N LEU A 35 -7.20 14.56 -2.96
CA LEU A 35 -7.92 13.93 -1.86
C LEU A 35 -9.01 13.05 -2.45
N LEU A 36 -8.95 11.74 -2.17
CA LEU A 36 -9.97 10.79 -2.60
C LEU A 36 -11.13 10.79 -1.60
N PHE A 37 -12.36 10.89 -2.11
CA PHE A 37 -13.55 10.98 -1.27
C PHE A 37 -14.66 10.07 -1.80
N ALA A 38 -15.10 9.11 -1.00
CA ALA A 38 -16.18 8.20 -1.36
C ALA A 38 -17.15 8.00 -0.20
N VAL A 39 -18.42 8.32 -0.41
CA VAL A 39 -19.46 8.16 0.61
C VAL A 39 -20.67 7.51 -0.03
N ASP A 40 -21.15 6.43 0.59
CA ASP A 40 -22.28 5.66 0.10
C ASP A 40 -23.12 5.13 1.29
N PRO A 41 -24.47 5.12 1.20
CA PRO A 41 -25.32 4.52 2.23
C PRO A 41 -25.08 3.03 2.48
N ASP A 42 -24.67 2.29 1.44
CA ASP A 42 -24.45 0.83 1.49
C ASP A 42 -23.07 0.48 2.08
N PHE A 43 -22.21 1.47 2.33
CA PHE A 43 -20.93 1.22 2.98
C PHE A 43 -21.10 0.82 4.43
N ASN A 44 -20.37 -0.22 4.86
CA ASN A 44 -20.38 -0.66 6.24
C ASN A 44 -19.33 0.12 7.06
N SER A 45 -19.77 0.90 8.05
CA SER A 45 -18.90 1.66 8.96
C SER A 45 -17.80 0.85 9.66
N GLY A 46 -17.96 -0.46 9.85
CA GLY A 46 -16.91 -1.35 10.38
C GLY A 46 -15.78 -1.68 9.40
N VAL A 47 -15.93 -1.30 8.13
CA VAL A 47 -15.03 -1.69 7.03
C VAL A 47 -14.51 -0.49 6.22
N VAL A 48 -15.17 0.68 6.28
CA VAL A 48 -14.73 1.89 5.55
C VAL A 48 -13.28 2.28 5.80
N GLY A 49 -12.74 2.04 7.00
CA GLY A 49 -11.33 2.28 7.30
C GLY A 49 -10.37 1.42 6.47
N LEU A 50 -10.74 0.18 6.13
CA LEU A 50 -9.96 -0.69 5.24
C LEU A 50 -10.04 -0.26 3.78
N ALA A 51 -11.15 0.37 3.38
CA ALA A 51 -11.28 0.95 2.05
C ALA A 51 -10.43 2.21 1.92
N ALA A 52 -10.52 3.14 2.88
CA ALA A 52 -9.68 4.33 2.93
C ALA A 52 -8.18 3.97 2.91
N SER A 53 -7.75 2.98 3.71
CA SER A 53 -6.35 2.52 3.72
C SER A 53 -5.91 2.03 2.35
N ARG A 54 -6.74 1.21 1.69
CA ARG A 54 -6.40 0.68 0.37
C ARG A 54 -6.31 1.76 -0.71
N LEU A 55 -7.20 2.76 -0.67
CA LEU A 55 -7.13 3.90 -1.59
C LEU A 55 -5.86 4.71 -1.35
N THR A 56 -5.54 5.02 -0.10
CA THR A 56 -4.30 5.73 0.24
C THR A 56 -3.05 4.96 -0.17
N GLU A 57 -3.00 3.65 0.07
CA GLU A 57 -1.87 2.81 -0.35
C GLU A 57 -1.73 2.73 -1.88
N LYS A 58 -2.85 2.60 -2.60
CA LYS A 58 -2.84 2.41 -4.06
C LYS A 58 -2.51 3.68 -4.83
N TYR A 59 -3.05 4.81 -4.39
CA TYR A 59 -2.92 6.09 -5.10
C TYR A 59 -1.91 7.04 -4.46
N TYR A 60 -1.39 6.72 -3.27
CA TYR A 60 -0.53 7.60 -2.47
C TYR A 60 -1.15 8.99 -2.29
N ARG A 61 -2.45 9.01 -1.97
CA ARG A 61 -3.25 10.21 -1.74
C ARG A 61 -4.07 10.05 -0.46
N PRO A 62 -4.29 11.12 0.33
CA PRO A 62 -5.27 11.09 1.40
C PRO A 62 -6.62 10.57 0.91
N ALA A 63 -7.27 9.73 1.70
CA ALA A 63 -8.54 9.13 1.33
C ALA A 63 -9.54 9.19 2.49
N ILE A 64 -10.78 9.53 2.17
CA ILE A 64 -11.91 9.57 3.09
C ILE A 64 -12.99 8.66 2.54
N VAL A 65 -13.37 7.66 3.33
CA VAL A 65 -14.45 6.73 2.98
C VAL A 65 -15.47 6.72 4.10
N GLY A 66 -16.75 6.89 3.78
CA GLY A 66 -17.80 7.01 4.80
C GLY A 66 -19.13 6.37 4.44
N GLN A 67 -19.87 6.02 5.48
CA GLN A 67 -21.25 5.56 5.36
C GLN A 67 -22.20 6.74 5.55
N ARG A 68 -23.07 6.98 4.56
CA ARG A 68 -24.15 7.98 4.69
C ARG A 68 -25.37 7.35 5.34
N GLY A 69 -25.62 7.69 6.61
CA GLY A 69 -26.86 7.33 7.30
C GLY A 69 -27.99 8.32 6.98
N ASP A 70 -29.08 8.23 7.72
CA ASP A 70 -30.27 9.08 7.50
C ASP A 70 -29.99 10.57 7.76
N GLU A 71 -29.41 10.88 8.93
CA GLU A 71 -29.10 12.26 9.34
C GLU A 71 -27.61 12.60 9.24
N PHE A 72 -26.75 11.61 9.50
CA PHE A 72 -25.30 11.81 9.63
C PHE A 72 -24.52 10.88 8.71
N THR A 73 -23.38 11.40 8.24
CA THR A 73 -22.34 10.60 7.59
C THR A 73 -21.22 10.32 8.59
N ARG A 74 -20.82 9.05 8.69
CA ARG A 74 -19.67 8.62 9.50
C ARG A 74 -18.56 8.15 8.60
N ALA A 75 -17.41 8.80 8.66
CA ALA A 75 -16.29 8.54 7.76
C ALA A 75 -15.01 8.15 8.51
N SER A 76 -14.22 7.31 7.85
CA SER A 76 -12.84 7.01 8.21
C SER A 76 -11.90 7.66 7.21
N CYS A 77 -10.82 8.24 7.73
CA CYS A 77 -9.80 8.90 6.94
C CYS A 77 -8.47 8.18 7.06
N ARG A 78 -7.71 8.19 5.97
CA ARG A 78 -6.31 7.77 5.90
C ARG A 78 -5.51 8.81 5.13
N SER A 79 -4.24 8.93 5.47
CA SER A 79 -3.37 9.95 4.91
C SER A 79 -1.96 9.49 4.68
N ILE A 80 -1.26 10.30 3.89
CA ILE A 80 0.16 10.21 3.58
C ILE A 80 0.96 11.15 4.49
N ALA A 81 2.28 11.03 4.51
CA ALA A 81 3.14 11.80 5.41
C ALA A 81 3.02 13.33 5.18
N GLU A 82 2.76 13.70 3.93
CA GLU A 82 2.67 15.06 3.42
C GLU A 82 1.37 15.76 3.84
N PHE A 83 0.36 15.02 4.31
CA PHE A 83 -0.95 15.56 4.68
C PHE A 83 -1.41 15.08 6.07
N HIS A 84 -1.39 15.98 7.05
CA HIS A 84 -1.88 15.68 8.39
C HIS A 84 -3.42 15.76 8.43
N ILE A 85 -4.09 14.60 8.41
CA ILE A 85 -5.55 14.56 8.24
C ILE A 85 -6.32 15.16 9.43
N THR A 86 -5.85 14.98 10.66
CA THR A 86 -6.53 15.56 11.83
C THR A 86 -6.44 17.09 11.86
N GLU A 87 -5.29 17.69 11.57
CA GLU A 87 -5.16 19.16 11.42
C GLU A 87 -6.06 19.72 10.32
N ALA A 88 -6.27 19.00 9.23
CA ALA A 88 -7.22 19.40 8.19
C ALA A 88 -8.67 19.34 8.68
N LEU A 89 -9.02 18.32 9.48
CA LEU A 89 -10.34 18.22 10.12
C LEU A 89 -10.54 19.31 11.18
N ASP A 90 -9.50 19.66 11.96
CA ASP A 90 -9.54 20.73 12.96
C ASP A 90 -9.90 22.08 12.32
N GLN A 91 -9.42 22.35 11.10
CA GLN A 91 -9.76 23.54 10.32
C GLN A 91 -11.20 23.55 9.79
N CYS A 92 -11.89 22.41 9.84
CA CYS A 92 -13.29 22.26 9.43
C CYS A 92 -14.20 21.89 10.62
N ALA A 93 -13.74 22.11 11.86
CA ALA A 93 -14.44 21.68 13.07
C ALA A 93 -15.83 22.30 13.22
N ASP A 94 -16.09 23.45 12.60
CA ASP A 94 -17.40 24.13 12.56
C ASP A 94 -18.48 23.31 11.84
N LEU A 95 -18.09 22.41 10.94
CA LEU A 95 -19.01 21.56 10.17
C LEU A 95 -19.23 20.20 10.83
N LEU A 96 -18.37 19.82 11.79
CA LEU A 96 -18.25 18.48 12.33
C LEU A 96 -19.00 18.35 13.66
N GLU A 97 -19.75 17.25 13.82
CA GLU A 97 -20.32 16.90 15.12
C GLU A 97 -19.25 16.35 16.05
N HIS A 98 -18.42 15.46 15.49
CA HIS A 98 -17.30 14.83 16.19
C HIS A 98 -16.18 14.51 15.20
N HIS A 99 -14.93 14.68 15.62
CA HIS A 99 -13.76 14.15 14.91
C HIS A 99 -12.62 13.83 15.87
N GLY A 100 -11.68 13.00 15.40
CA GLY A 100 -10.48 12.68 16.17
C GLY A 100 -9.58 11.68 15.45
N GLY A 101 -8.32 11.62 15.88
CA GLY A 101 -7.34 10.70 15.32
C GLY A 101 -5.91 11.20 15.44
N HIS A 102 -5.08 10.74 14.51
CA HIS A 102 -3.67 11.07 14.37
C HIS A 102 -3.36 11.50 12.93
N ALA A 103 -2.14 11.98 12.70
CA ALA A 103 -1.64 12.48 11.41
C ALA A 103 -2.04 11.63 10.19
N ALA A 104 -1.90 10.30 10.28
CA ALA A 104 -2.15 9.38 9.17
C ALA A 104 -3.55 8.74 9.18
N ALA A 105 -4.33 8.91 10.24
CA ALA A 105 -5.62 8.22 10.40
C ALA A 105 -6.55 8.97 11.35
N ALA A 106 -7.75 9.27 10.89
CA ALA A 106 -8.79 9.90 11.70
C ALA A 106 -10.17 9.33 11.38
N GLY A 107 -11.17 9.75 12.14
CA GLY A 107 -12.57 9.55 11.83
C GLY A 107 -13.37 10.78 12.20
N PHE A 108 -14.51 10.96 11.53
CA PHE A 108 -15.42 12.06 11.82
C PHE A 108 -16.88 11.68 11.60
N THR A 109 -17.77 12.47 12.20
CA THR A 109 -19.21 12.47 11.97
C THR A 109 -19.64 13.88 11.55
N VAL A 110 -20.42 13.98 10.48
CA VAL A 110 -20.91 15.23 9.90
C VAL A 110 -22.40 15.10 9.60
N ARG A 111 -23.17 16.18 9.74
CA ARG A 111 -24.55 16.23 9.25
C ARG A 111 -24.56 16.11 7.73
N ASN A 112 -25.50 15.36 7.18
CA ASN A 112 -25.58 15.15 5.74
C ASN A 112 -25.71 16.46 4.93
N GLU A 113 -26.29 17.51 5.52
CA GLU A 113 -26.39 18.84 4.90
C GLU A 113 -25.05 19.57 4.79
N ASN A 114 -24.08 19.27 5.66
CA ASN A 114 -22.75 19.89 5.66
C ASN A 114 -21.70 19.06 4.90
N LEU A 115 -22.06 17.86 4.41
CA LEU A 115 -21.12 16.92 3.82
C LEU A 115 -20.43 17.49 2.57
N ASP A 116 -21.19 18.13 1.69
CA ASP A 116 -20.65 18.66 0.43
C ASP A 116 -19.70 19.84 0.67
N GLU A 117 -20.05 20.73 1.62
CA GLU A 117 -19.19 21.83 2.05
C GLU A 117 -17.90 21.32 2.70
N LEU A 118 -18.00 20.31 3.57
CA LEU A 118 -16.84 19.67 4.20
C LEU A 118 -15.92 19.05 3.14
N ALA A 119 -16.49 18.32 2.18
CA ALA A 119 -15.73 17.70 1.10
C ALA A 119 -15.00 18.76 0.26
N ALA A 120 -15.65 19.90 -0.03
CA ALA A 120 -15.03 21.01 -0.74
C ALA A 120 -13.86 21.61 0.04
N ARG A 121 -14.04 21.98 1.32
CA ARG A 121 -12.97 22.55 2.16
C ARG A 121 -11.77 21.63 2.30
N LEU A 122 -12.00 20.34 2.57
CA LEU A 122 -10.92 19.36 2.69
C LEU A 122 -10.17 19.18 1.36
N THR A 123 -10.87 19.21 0.23
CA THR A 123 -10.26 19.14 -1.10
C THR A 123 -9.39 20.37 -1.37
N THR A 124 -9.85 21.57 -1.01
CA THR A 124 -9.05 22.80 -1.11
C THR A 124 -7.79 22.71 -0.26
N LEU A 125 -7.89 22.31 1.02
CA LEU A 125 -6.73 22.15 1.91
C LEU A 125 -5.72 21.13 1.36
N ALA A 126 -6.21 20.01 0.83
CA ALA A 126 -5.36 19.01 0.18
C ALA A 126 -4.68 19.57 -1.06
N THR A 127 -5.39 20.35 -1.87
CA THR A 127 -4.84 20.97 -3.08
C THR A 127 -3.76 21.98 -2.74
N GLU A 128 -4.01 22.89 -1.80
CA GLU A 128 -3.03 23.89 -1.36
C GLU A 128 -1.75 23.25 -0.81
N LYS A 129 -1.88 22.15 -0.05
CA LYS A 129 -0.73 21.48 0.57
C LYS A 129 0.01 20.55 -0.39
N LEU A 130 -0.67 19.93 -1.35
CA LEU A 130 -0.13 18.82 -2.15
C LEU A 130 0.10 19.15 -3.64
N ALA A 131 -0.48 20.22 -4.20
CA ALA A 131 -0.43 20.47 -5.65
C ALA A 131 0.99 20.68 -6.22
N GLN A 132 1.95 21.08 -5.39
CA GLN A 132 3.35 21.24 -5.78
C GLN A 132 4.25 20.07 -5.37
N GLN A 133 3.67 19.01 -4.81
CA GLN A 133 4.40 17.84 -4.35
C GLN A 133 4.34 16.74 -5.40
N ASP A 134 5.46 16.03 -5.56
CA ASP A 134 5.48 14.80 -6.35
C ASP A 134 4.96 13.66 -5.47
N LEU A 135 3.65 13.40 -5.55
CA LEU A 135 2.98 12.38 -4.76
C LEU A 135 3.27 10.98 -5.33
N GLN A 136 4.47 10.49 -5.07
CA GLN A 136 4.86 9.12 -5.43
C GLN A 136 5.17 8.31 -4.18
N PRO A 137 4.65 7.08 -4.07
CA PRO A 137 5.05 6.17 -3.01
C PRO A 137 6.57 5.98 -3.08
N THR A 138 7.28 6.49 -2.08
CA THR A 138 8.73 6.34 -2.00
C THR A 138 9.03 5.04 -1.28
N LEU A 139 9.86 4.21 -1.89
CA LEU A 139 10.38 3.00 -1.26
C LEU A 139 11.80 3.27 -0.76
N HIS A 140 12.02 3.01 0.52
CA HIS A 140 13.34 3.15 1.14
C HIS A 140 14.10 1.83 1.10
N ALA A 141 15.35 1.91 0.67
CA ALA A 141 16.33 0.86 0.84
C ALA A 141 17.25 1.23 2.01
N ASP A 142 17.53 0.28 2.88
CA ASP A 142 18.48 0.48 3.98
C ASP A 142 19.91 0.47 3.46
N VAL A 143 20.21 -0.45 2.53
CA VAL A 143 21.56 -0.67 2.02
C VAL A 143 21.54 -1.07 0.54
N GLU A 144 22.42 -0.46 -0.25
CA GLU A 144 22.80 -1.00 -1.56
C GLU A 144 23.89 -2.06 -1.37
N ILE A 145 23.65 -3.27 -1.84
CA ILE A 145 24.50 -4.44 -1.62
C ILE A 145 24.64 -5.26 -2.90
N PRO A 146 25.85 -5.76 -3.24
CA PRO A 146 26.00 -6.71 -4.35
C PRO A 146 25.43 -8.09 -3.95
N LEU A 147 24.91 -8.84 -4.93
CA LEU A 147 24.32 -10.16 -4.66
C LEU A 147 25.34 -11.12 -4.04
N SER A 148 26.62 -11.00 -4.39
CA SER A 148 27.72 -11.80 -3.83
C SER A 148 27.92 -11.67 -2.32
N GLN A 149 27.39 -10.62 -1.68
CA GLN A 149 27.44 -10.46 -0.23
C GLN A 149 26.20 -11.01 0.49
N LEU A 150 25.21 -11.51 -0.24
CA LEU A 150 24.05 -12.17 0.33
C LEU A 150 24.42 -13.60 0.75
N GLY A 151 24.14 -13.95 1.99
CA GLY A 151 24.44 -15.28 2.53
C GLY A 151 23.94 -15.47 3.95
N SER A 152 24.26 -16.63 4.54
CA SER A 152 23.80 -17.02 5.88
C SER A 152 24.15 -16.00 6.96
N THR A 153 25.36 -15.44 6.91
CA THR A 153 25.83 -14.45 7.89
C THR A 153 24.95 -13.18 7.90
N LEU A 154 24.48 -12.73 6.73
CA LEU A 154 23.56 -11.59 6.67
C LEU A 154 22.23 -11.95 7.34
N LEU A 155 21.71 -13.16 7.12
CA LEU A 155 20.46 -13.60 7.76
C LEU A 155 20.59 -13.71 9.28
N GLU A 156 21.74 -14.13 9.80
CA GLU A 156 22.02 -14.14 11.24
C GLU A 156 21.94 -12.73 11.84
N TYR A 157 22.52 -11.72 11.17
CA TYR A 157 22.38 -10.33 11.61
C TYR A 157 20.95 -9.81 11.50
N LEU A 158 20.21 -10.19 10.46
CA LEU A 158 18.80 -9.83 10.32
C LEU A 158 17.92 -10.46 11.40
N ASP A 159 18.28 -11.65 11.89
CA ASP A 159 17.58 -12.30 13.00
C ASP A 159 17.77 -11.54 14.31
N TRP A 160 18.94 -10.95 14.55
CA TRP A 160 19.20 -10.10 15.72
C TRP A 160 18.34 -8.82 15.74
N MET A 161 17.80 -8.40 14.58
CA MET A 161 16.93 -7.23 14.47
C MET A 161 15.45 -7.54 14.72
N GLN A 162 15.09 -8.81 14.97
CA GLN A 162 13.72 -9.20 15.29
C GLN A 162 13.32 -8.76 16.71
N PRO A 163 12.01 -8.52 16.97
CA PRO A 163 10.90 -8.61 16.02
C PRO A 163 10.80 -7.38 15.11
N THR A 164 10.51 -7.64 13.85
CA THR A 164 10.24 -6.58 12.86
C THR A 164 8.74 -6.27 12.78
N GLY A 165 8.39 -5.01 12.53
CA GLY A 165 7.02 -4.51 12.56
C GLY A 165 6.93 -2.99 12.42
N TYR A 166 5.86 -2.40 12.96
CA TYR A 166 5.68 -0.96 12.99
C TYR A 166 6.76 -0.29 13.85
N GLY A 167 7.52 0.66 13.28
CA GLY A 167 8.64 1.33 13.95
C GLY A 167 9.97 0.56 13.93
N ASN A 168 9.99 -0.69 13.46
CA ASN A 168 11.20 -1.48 13.22
C ASN A 168 11.04 -2.31 11.95
N HIS A 169 11.20 -1.68 10.80
CA HIS A 169 10.93 -2.31 9.51
C HIS A 169 11.94 -3.42 9.20
N GLN A 170 11.50 -4.42 8.43
CA GLN A 170 12.42 -5.41 7.88
C GLN A 170 13.41 -4.74 6.92
N ALA A 171 14.68 -5.11 7.05
CA ALA A 171 15.73 -4.61 6.18
C ALA A 171 15.40 -4.85 4.70
N SER A 172 15.53 -3.80 3.91
CA SER A 172 15.30 -3.78 2.47
C SER A 172 16.59 -3.38 1.78
N PHE A 173 16.94 -4.11 0.72
CA PHE A 173 18.21 -4.01 0.03
C PHE A 173 18.00 -3.62 -1.41
N VAL A 174 18.98 -2.91 -1.98
CA VAL A 174 19.05 -2.65 -3.41
C VAL A 174 20.26 -3.33 -4.02
N SER A 175 20.06 -3.98 -5.16
CA SER A 175 21.16 -4.40 -6.05
C SER A 175 20.89 -3.86 -7.43
N ARG A 176 21.93 -3.32 -8.06
CA ARG A 176 21.83 -2.64 -9.36
C ARG A 176 22.43 -3.43 -10.49
N ASN A 177 22.04 -3.08 -11.71
CA ASN A 177 22.61 -3.59 -12.95
C ASN A 177 22.62 -5.14 -13.02
N LEU A 178 21.56 -5.76 -12.52
CA LEU A 178 21.39 -7.21 -12.52
C LEU A 178 20.87 -7.69 -13.86
N ARG A 179 21.32 -8.88 -14.27
CA ARG A 179 20.82 -9.57 -15.46
C ARG A 179 19.73 -10.57 -15.08
N PRO A 180 18.49 -10.41 -15.59
CA PRO A 180 17.49 -11.47 -15.54
C PRO A 180 17.98 -12.68 -16.37
N VAL A 181 18.04 -13.86 -15.75
CA VAL A 181 18.52 -15.10 -16.38
C VAL A 181 17.35 -15.94 -16.87
N ARG A 182 16.33 -16.09 -16.02
CA ARG A 182 15.08 -16.80 -16.30
C ARG A 182 13.96 -16.06 -15.59
N TYR A 183 12.79 -15.95 -16.20
CA TYR A 183 11.63 -15.37 -15.55
C TYR A 183 10.34 -15.96 -16.14
N ARG A 184 9.32 -16.06 -15.30
CA ARG A 184 7.98 -16.53 -15.68
C ARG A 184 6.95 -16.02 -14.69
N THR A 185 5.71 -15.91 -15.13
CA THR A 185 4.58 -15.68 -14.25
C THR A 185 4.22 -16.95 -13.46
N VAL A 186 3.70 -16.77 -12.26
CA VAL A 186 3.22 -17.83 -11.36
C VAL A 186 1.96 -17.41 -10.62
N GLY A 187 1.22 -18.39 -10.08
CA GLY A 187 -0.07 -18.19 -9.42
C GLY A 187 -1.25 -18.39 -10.35
N LYS A 188 -2.45 -18.47 -9.77
CA LYS A 188 -3.70 -18.80 -10.50
C LYS A 188 -4.00 -17.80 -11.62
N ASP A 189 -3.68 -16.53 -11.39
CA ASP A 189 -3.99 -15.43 -12.30
C ASP A 189 -2.73 -14.85 -12.97
N ASN A 190 -1.61 -15.59 -12.95
CA ASN A 190 -0.30 -15.12 -13.44
C ASN A 190 0.19 -13.79 -12.83
N ALA A 191 -0.38 -13.40 -11.69
CA ALA A 191 -0.15 -12.09 -11.08
C ALA A 191 1.26 -11.93 -10.46
N HIS A 192 1.98 -13.01 -10.21
CA HIS A 192 3.29 -12.96 -9.56
C HIS A 192 4.40 -13.31 -10.55
N LEU A 193 5.60 -12.76 -10.34
CA LEU A 193 6.78 -13.03 -11.15
C LEU A 193 7.75 -13.88 -10.35
N LYS A 194 8.15 -15.02 -10.89
CA LYS A 194 9.30 -15.79 -10.40
C LYS A 194 10.45 -15.63 -11.39
N LEU A 195 11.62 -15.23 -10.90
CA LEU A 195 12.80 -15.03 -11.74
C LEU A 195 14.09 -15.46 -11.04
N SER A 196 15.12 -15.74 -11.82
CA SER A 196 16.49 -15.89 -11.36
C SER A 196 17.31 -14.73 -11.92
N VAL A 197 18.06 -14.06 -11.06
CA VAL A 197 18.83 -12.84 -11.39
C VAL A 197 20.29 -13.00 -11.04
N SER A 198 21.17 -12.43 -11.85
CA SER A 198 22.62 -12.53 -11.68
C SER A 198 23.30 -11.17 -11.75
N ASP A 199 24.31 -10.97 -10.90
CA ASP A 199 25.26 -9.84 -10.98
C ASP A 199 26.49 -10.16 -11.87
N GLY A 200 26.50 -11.34 -12.52
CA GLY A 200 27.62 -11.88 -13.28
C GLY A 200 28.53 -12.83 -12.50
N HIS A 201 28.43 -12.84 -11.17
CA HIS A 201 29.23 -13.72 -10.29
C HIS A 201 28.37 -14.78 -9.62
N VAL A 202 27.23 -14.38 -9.07
CA VAL A 202 26.27 -15.27 -8.41
C VAL A 202 24.90 -15.16 -9.08
N THR A 203 24.02 -16.12 -8.80
CA THR A 203 22.63 -16.11 -9.27
C THR A 203 21.73 -16.43 -8.09
N PHE A 204 20.69 -15.63 -7.89
CA PHE A 204 19.67 -15.85 -6.87
C PHE A 204 18.30 -16.06 -7.51
N ASP A 205 17.52 -16.95 -6.88
CA ASP A 205 16.09 -17.03 -7.14
C ASP A 205 15.37 -15.89 -6.43
N ALA A 206 14.33 -15.39 -7.08
CA ALA A 206 13.55 -14.26 -6.62
C ALA A 206 12.06 -14.45 -6.92
N ILE A 207 11.23 -13.86 -6.06
CA ILE A 207 9.78 -13.81 -6.19
C ILE A 207 9.32 -12.36 -6.04
N ALA A 208 8.46 -11.91 -6.95
CA ALA A 208 7.87 -10.58 -6.93
C ALA A 208 6.35 -10.73 -6.98
N PHE A 209 5.67 -10.39 -5.87
CA PHE A 209 4.22 -10.53 -5.79
C PHE A 209 3.53 -9.36 -6.49
N ARG A 210 2.55 -9.64 -7.36
CA ARG A 210 1.75 -8.62 -8.10
C ARG A 210 2.55 -7.85 -9.15
N LEU A 211 3.73 -8.34 -9.50
CA LEU A 211 4.62 -7.78 -10.52
C LEU A 211 4.74 -8.71 -11.74
N GLY A 212 3.71 -9.52 -12.02
CA GLY A 212 3.70 -10.47 -13.14
C GLY A 212 3.88 -9.82 -14.52
N GLU A 213 3.37 -8.60 -14.71
CA GLU A 213 3.46 -7.83 -15.95
C GLU A 213 4.90 -7.57 -16.42
N TRP A 214 5.87 -7.54 -15.50
CA TRP A 214 7.28 -7.41 -15.85
C TRP A 214 7.79 -8.55 -16.74
N ALA A 215 7.14 -9.72 -16.72
CA ALA A 215 7.50 -10.81 -17.63
C ALA A 215 7.31 -10.44 -19.12
N ASN A 216 6.38 -9.53 -19.42
CA ASN A 216 6.06 -9.14 -20.80
C ASN A 216 7.10 -8.18 -21.40
N GLN A 217 7.77 -7.41 -20.54
CA GLN A 217 8.66 -6.31 -20.94
C GLN A 217 9.96 -6.26 -20.13
N MET A 218 10.51 -7.42 -19.78
CA MET A 218 11.69 -7.53 -18.93
C MET A 218 12.94 -6.91 -19.61
N PRO A 219 13.57 -5.88 -19.02
CA PRO A 219 14.80 -5.29 -19.55
C PRO A 219 15.99 -6.25 -19.49
N GLN A 220 17.04 -5.96 -20.26
CA GLN A 220 18.30 -6.74 -20.21
C GLN A 220 19.08 -6.54 -18.89
N ARG A 221 18.87 -5.38 -18.25
CA ARG A 221 19.45 -5.01 -16.96
C ARG A 221 18.40 -4.34 -16.09
N ILE A 222 18.34 -4.77 -14.84
CA ILE A 222 17.37 -4.27 -13.86
C ILE A 222 18.06 -3.93 -12.55
N ASP A 223 17.51 -2.96 -11.83
CA ASP A 223 17.78 -2.81 -10.40
C ASP A 223 16.62 -3.42 -9.63
N LEU A 224 16.93 -4.03 -8.49
CA LEU A 224 15.95 -4.65 -7.61
C LEU A 224 15.98 -4.00 -6.25
N LEU A 225 14.81 -3.65 -5.73
CA LEU A 225 14.57 -3.47 -4.30
C LEU A 225 13.95 -4.76 -3.75
N TYR A 226 14.54 -5.36 -2.73
CA TYR A 226 14.11 -6.66 -2.21
C TYR A 226 14.38 -6.84 -0.73
N ARG A 227 13.71 -7.83 -0.13
CA ARG A 227 14.10 -8.40 1.17
C ARG A 227 14.80 -9.73 0.95
N PHE A 228 15.82 -10.00 1.75
CA PHE A 228 16.56 -11.26 1.69
C PHE A 228 15.98 -12.24 2.71
N GLU A 229 15.50 -13.40 2.24
CA GLU A 229 14.83 -14.37 3.11
C GLU A 229 15.19 -15.82 2.78
N ILE A 230 14.92 -16.73 3.73
CA ILE A 230 14.97 -18.17 3.50
C ILE A 230 13.59 -18.62 3.03
N ASN A 231 13.53 -19.16 1.82
CA ASN A 231 12.36 -19.89 1.35
C ASN A 231 12.48 -21.37 1.75
N GLU A 232 11.46 -21.89 2.42
CA GLU A 232 11.36 -23.31 2.76
C GLU A 232 10.23 -23.95 1.95
N PHE A 233 10.59 -24.80 0.98
CA PHE A 233 9.64 -25.49 0.12
C PHE A 233 10.03 -26.95 -0.06
N ASN A 234 9.07 -27.87 0.14
CA ASN A 234 9.30 -29.33 0.10
C ASN A 234 10.50 -29.78 0.97
N GLY A 235 10.69 -29.15 2.14
CA GLY A 235 11.79 -29.46 3.07
C GLY A 235 13.18 -28.97 2.61
N GLN A 236 13.28 -28.29 1.47
CA GLN A 236 14.50 -27.62 1.03
C GLN A 236 14.46 -26.14 1.42
N ARG A 237 15.54 -25.68 2.04
CA ARG A 237 15.78 -24.28 2.37
C ARG A 237 16.70 -23.67 1.33
N THR A 238 16.24 -22.62 0.69
CA THR A 238 17.01 -21.87 -0.29
C THR A 238 16.95 -20.39 0.02
N PHE A 239 18.02 -19.67 -0.25
CA PHE A 239 17.97 -18.20 -0.22
C PHE A 239 17.11 -17.68 -1.36
N GLN A 240 16.30 -16.66 -1.07
CA GLN A 240 15.40 -16.04 -2.04
C GLN A 240 15.36 -14.53 -1.86
N LEU A 241 15.26 -13.81 -2.97
CA LEU A 241 14.96 -12.38 -2.97
C LEU A 241 13.45 -12.18 -3.05
N ASN A 242 12.85 -11.56 -2.03
CA ASN A 242 11.45 -11.14 -2.05
C ASN A 242 11.39 -9.70 -2.58
N ILE A 243 11.16 -9.58 -3.88
CA ILE A 243 11.22 -8.31 -4.61
C ILE A 243 10.01 -7.45 -4.24
N ARG A 244 10.32 -6.20 -3.88
CA ARG A 244 9.36 -5.13 -3.62
C ARG A 244 9.17 -4.24 -4.82
N ASP A 245 10.23 -4.01 -5.58
CA ASP A 245 10.15 -3.23 -6.80
C ASP A 245 11.25 -3.59 -7.81
N ILE A 246 10.97 -3.33 -9.08
CA ILE A 246 11.86 -3.56 -10.22
C ILE A 246 11.93 -2.28 -11.02
N GLN A 247 13.12 -1.88 -11.44
CA GLN A 247 13.29 -0.83 -12.44
C GLN A 247 14.29 -1.26 -13.51
N ALA A 248 14.17 -0.72 -14.71
CA ALA A 248 15.23 -0.83 -15.70
C ALA A 248 16.49 -0.13 -15.18
N SER A 249 17.65 -0.79 -15.28
CA SER A 249 18.92 -0.15 -14.93
C SER A 249 19.19 0.99 -15.91
N ARG A 250 19.68 2.11 -15.37
CA ARG A 250 20.21 3.21 -16.18
C ARG A 250 21.58 2.84 -16.77
#